data_AF-A0A6P5RQI2-F1
#
_entry.id   AF-A0A6P5RQI2-F1
#
_cell.length_a   1.000
_cell.length_b   1.000
_cell.length_c   1.000
_cell.angle_alpha   90.00
_cell.angle_beta   90.00
_cell.angle_gamma   90.00
#
_symmetry.space_group_name_H-M   'P 1'
#
loop_
_entity.id
_entity.type
_entity.pdbx_description
1 polymer ?
#
loop_
_entity_poly.entity_id
_entity_poly.type
_entity_poly.pdbx_seq_one_letter_code
_entity_poly.pdbx_strand_id
1 'polypeptide(L)'
;MVWPEEPPKASYILKNVSCDSRPGEIIAIAGPSGAGKTNLLEILAGMIPLNNIVGQVLVNKQPMNAQYFRRISGYVTQDEALFLLLTVKETLMYSTRLRLRSGLEKATSRVEKLLDEFGLEHIAN
;
A
#
# COMPACT_ATOMS: atom_id res chain seq x y z
N MET A 1 24.04 38.20 20.17
CA MET A 1 22.59 38.40 20.10
C MET A 1 22.11 37.67 18.86
N VAL A 2 21.61 36.44 19.02
CA VAL A 2 21.20 35.58 17.91
C VAL A 2 19.71 35.85 17.69
N TRP A 3 19.34 36.30 16.49
CA TRP A 3 17.93 36.47 16.10
C TRP A 3 17.29 35.09 16.02
N PRO A 4 16.06 34.87 16.52
CA PRO A 4 15.40 33.58 16.34
C PRO A 4 15.20 33.36 14.84
N GLU A 5 15.74 32.25 14.32
CA GLU A 5 15.47 31.84 12.94
C GLU A 5 13.96 31.76 12.73
N GLU A 6 13.47 32.32 11.62
CA GLU A 6 12.07 32.16 11.24
C GLU A 6 11.75 30.65 11.18
N PRO A 7 10.63 30.21 11.78
CA PRO A 7 10.25 28.81 11.69
C PRO A 7 10.17 28.41 10.20
N PRO A 8 10.70 27.24 9.83
CA PRO A 8 10.79 26.84 8.44
C PRO A 8 9.41 26.93 7.79
N LYS A 9 9.35 27.67 6.67
CA LYS A 9 8.12 27.90 5.91
C LYS A 9 7.51 26.55 5.55
N ALA A 10 6.31 26.27 6.06
CA ALA A 10 5.63 25.00 5.85
C ALA A 10 5.44 24.74 4.34
N SER A 11 6.18 23.77 3.81
CA SER A 11 6.10 23.34 2.42
C SER A 11 5.23 22.10 2.33
N TYR A 12 4.13 22.19 1.60
CA TYR A 12 3.23 21.06 1.37
C TYR A 12 3.61 20.33 0.09
N ILE A 13 3.78 18.99 0.19
CA ILE A 13 3.99 18.11 -0.97
C ILE A 13 2.72 18.03 -1.82
N LEU A 14 1.56 17.87 -1.18
CA LEU A 14 0.24 17.83 -1.82
C LEU A 14 -0.57 19.06 -1.39
N LYS A 15 -1.24 19.71 -2.34
CA LYS A 15 -2.03 20.92 -2.08
C LYS A 15 -3.42 20.76 -2.69
N ASN A 16 -4.45 20.87 -1.86
CA ASN A 16 -5.86 20.89 -2.25
C ASN A 16 -6.26 19.75 -3.22
N VAL A 17 -5.92 18.51 -2.85
CA VAL A 17 -6.26 17.31 -3.64
C VAL A 17 -7.62 16.78 -3.19
N SER A 18 -8.47 16.41 -4.15
CA SER A 18 -9.76 15.75 -3.91
C SER A 18 -10.00 14.72 -5.00
N CYS A 19 -10.45 13.53 -4.59
CA CYS A 19 -10.82 12.44 -5.48
C CYS A 19 -11.79 11.49 -4.76
N ASP A 20 -12.63 10.79 -5.51
CA ASP A 20 -13.46 9.68 -5.03
C ASP A 20 -13.31 8.46 -5.94
N SER A 21 -13.67 7.29 -5.41
CA SER A 21 -13.67 6.02 -6.15
C SER A 21 -14.80 5.14 -5.68
N ARG A 22 -15.41 4.41 -6.61
CA ARG A 22 -16.49 3.46 -6.37
C ARG A 22 -15.99 2.02 -6.53
N PRO A 23 -16.67 1.04 -5.90
CA PRO A 23 -16.34 -0.36 -6.08
C PRO A 23 -16.31 -0.75 -7.57
N GLY A 24 -15.22 -1.37 -8.01
CA GLY A 24 -15.01 -1.80 -9.40
C GLY A 24 -14.36 -0.78 -10.33
N GLU A 25 -14.12 0.46 -9.87
CA GLU A 25 -13.41 1.47 -10.67
C GLU A 25 -11.89 1.28 -10.63
N ILE A 26 -11.25 1.62 -11.75
CA ILE A 26 -9.79 1.72 -11.87
C ILE A 26 -9.44 3.20 -12.00
N ILE A 27 -8.64 3.72 -11.07
CA ILE A 27 -8.17 5.10 -11.09
C ILE A 27 -6.68 5.14 -11.39
N ALA A 28 -6.29 5.97 -12.34
CA ALA A 28 -4.90 6.25 -12.67
C ALA A 28 -4.49 7.63 -12.15
N ILE A 29 -3.37 7.70 -11.43
CA ILE A 29 -2.76 8.95 -10.97
C ILE A 29 -1.49 9.19 -11.80
N ALA A 30 -1.52 10.21 -12.66
CA ALA A 30 -0.43 10.54 -13.57
C ALA A 30 0.12 11.96 -13.31
N GLY A 31 1.41 12.16 -13.60
CA GLY A 31 2.10 13.43 -13.38
C GLY A 31 3.62 13.28 -13.39
N PRO A 32 4.39 14.39 -13.47
CA PRO A 32 5.85 14.35 -13.55
C PRO A 32 6.49 13.75 -12.30
N SER A 33 7.78 13.41 -12.38
CA SER A 33 8.56 12.99 -11.20
C SER A 33 8.54 14.10 -10.14
N GLY A 34 8.45 13.72 -8.87
CA GLY A 34 8.35 14.68 -7.76
C GLY A 34 6.97 15.32 -7.54
N ALA A 35 5.96 15.05 -8.38
CA ALA A 35 4.61 15.62 -8.21
C ALA A 35 3.82 15.13 -6.98
N GLY A 36 4.40 14.24 -6.16
CA GLY A 36 3.74 13.72 -4.95
C GLY A 36 2.84 12.51 -5.15
N LYS A 37 2.85 11.86 -6.33
CA LYS A 37 2.03 10.67 -6.63
C LYS A 37 2.20 9.54 -5.60
N THR A 38 3.45 9.18 -5.30
CA THR A 38 3.77 8.16 -4.30
C THR A 38 3.27 8.56 -2.92
N ASN A 39 3.47 9.82 -2.49
CA ASN A 39 2.93 10.33 -1.23
C ASN A 39 1.39 10.24 -1.18
N LEU A 40 0.70 10.55 -2.28
CA LEU A 40 -0.76 10.43 -2.34
C LEU A 40 -1.20 8.96 -2.17
N LEU A 41 -0.56 8.03 -2.86
CA LEU A 41 -0.84 6.60 -2.73
C LEU A 41 -0.52 6.07 -1.32
N GLU A 42 0.56 6.53 -0.69
CA GLU A 42 0.92 6.15 0.68
C GLU A 42 -0.05 6.69 1.72
N ILE A 43 -0.60 7.90 1.53
CA ILE A 43 -1.70 8.43 2.36
C ILE A 43 -2.94 7.55 2.19
N LEU A 44 -3.34 7.24 0.96
CA LEU A 44 -4.52 6.41 0.67
C LEU A 44 -4.36 4.96 1.19
N ALA A 45 -3.14 4.40 1.15
CA ALA A 45 -2.81 3.09 1.71
C ALA A 45 -2.71 3.10 3.25
N GLY A 46 -2.78 4.27 3.89
CA GLY A 46 -2.59 4.43 5.33
C GLY A 46 -1.17 4.16 5.80
N MET A 47 -0.16 4.31 4.94
CA MET A 47 1.26 4.23 5.28
C MET A 47 1.78 5.53 5.87
N ILE A 48 1.33 6.69 5.35
CA ILE A 48 1.58 7.99 5.96
C ILE A 48 0.54 8.24 7.07
N PRO A 49 0.97 8.58 8.30
CA PRO A 49 0.07 8.91 9.39
C PRO A 49 -0.87 10.08 9.06
N LEU A 50 -2.17 9.94 9.38
CA LEU A 50 -3.18 10.97 9.07
C LEU A 50 -3.04 12.27 9.88
N ASN A 51 -2.25 12.27 10.96
CA ASN A 51 -1.89 13.50 11.68
C ASN A 51 -0.90 14.38 10.91
N ASN A 52 -0.26 13.85 9.85
CA ASN A 52 0.65 14.60 8.99
C ASN A 52 -0.08 15.28 7.80
N ILE A 53 -1.40 15.16 7.71
CA ILE A 53 -2.19 15.76 6.62
C ILE A 53 -3.22 16.74 7.18
N VAL A 54 -3.59 17.72 6.35
CA VAL A 54 -4.75 18.59 6.59
C VAL A 54 -5.85 18.16 5.62
N GLY A 55 -6.96 17.69 6.15
CA GLY A 55 -8.07 17.11 5.39
C GLY A 55 -8.53 15.78 5.97
N GLN A 56 -9.24 14.98 5.18
CA GLN A 56 -9.75 13.68 5.59
C GLN A 56 -9.69 12.66 4.46
N VAL A 57 -9.42 11.41 4.82
CA VAL A 57 -9.56 10.26 3.93
C VAL A 57 -10.74 9.44 4.45
N LEU A 58 -11.70 9.16 3.57
CA LEU A 58 -12.90 8.39 3.91
C LEU A 58 -12.88 7.04 3.20
N VAL A 59 -13.21 5.98 3.93
CA VAL A 59 -13.44 4.64 3.38
C VAL A 59 -14.87 4.26 3.73
N ASN A 60 -15.69 3.97 2.72
CA ASN A 60 -17.13 3.72 2.89
C ASN A 60 -17.85 4.82 3.69
N LYS A 61 -17.53 6.09 3.38
CA LYS A 61 -18.08 7.29 4.05
C LYS A 61 -17.71 7.45 5.54
N GLN A 62 -16.79 6.63 6.06
CA GLN A 62 -16.30 6.74 7.43
C GLN A 62 -14.84 7.21 7.42
N PRO A 63 -14.39 7.99 8.42
CA PRO A 63 -12.98 8.34 8.56
C PRO A 63 -12.09 7.10 8.55
N MET A 64 -11.01 7.12 7.75
CA MET A 64 -10.14 5.98 7.62
C MET A 64 -9.45 5.66 8.96
N ASN A 65 -9.67 4.44 9.47
CA ASN A 65 -8.80 3.87 10.48
C ASN A 65 -7.60 3.22 9.79
N ALA A 66 -6.45 3.89 9.78
CA ALA A 66 -5.26 3.43 9.05
C ALA A 66 -4.79 2.03 9.49
N GLN A 67 -4.86 1.70 10.78
CA GLN A 67 -4.43 0.39 11.29
C GLN A 67 -5.34 -0.73 10.78
N TYR A 68 -6.66 -0.53 10.79
CA TYR A 68 -7.61 -1.48 10.25
C TYR A 68 -7.50 -1.57 8.72
N PHE A 69 -7.40 -0.42 8.04
CA PHE A 69 -7.36 -0.34 6.59
C PHE A 69 -6.15 -1.09 5.99
N ARG A 70 -4.96 -0.95 6.58
CA ARG A 70 -3.76 -1.72 6.15
C ARG A 70 -3.93 -3.24 6.26
N ARG A 71 -4.85 -3.74 7.08
CA ARG A 71 -5.12 -5.18 7.22
C ARG A 71 -6.08 -5.72 6.15
N ILE A 72 -6.91 -4.86 5.58
CA ILE A 72 -7.96 -5.24 4.61
C ILE A 72 -7.67 -4.75 3.19
N SER A 73 -6.59 -3.99 2.99
CA SER A 73 -6.14 -3.48 1.71
C SER A 73 -4.76 -4.04 1.34
N GLY A 74 -4.44 -4.03 0.05
CA GLY A 74 -3.11 -4.32 -0.47
C GLY A 74 -2.46 -3.04 -1.00
N TYR A 75 -1.19 -2.84 -0.66
CA TYR A 75 -0.35 -1.78 -1.22
C TYR A 75 0.93 -2.42 -1.75
N VAL A 76 1.22 -2.19 -3.04
CA VAL A 76 2.45 -2.64 -3.69
C VAL A 76 3.37 -1.42 -3.77
N THR A 77 4.53 -1.52 -3.15
CA THR A 77 5.53 -0.44 -3.10
C THR A 77 6.25 -0.29 -4.44
N GLN A 78 6.87 0.87 -4.65
CA GLN A 78 7.72 1.10 -5.82
C GLN A 78 8.99 0.24 -5.79
N ASP A 79 9.58 0.07 -4.60
CA ASP A 79 10.75 -0.79 -4.40
C ASP A 79 10.35 -2.23 -4.10
N GLU A 80 11.16 -3.18 -4.56
CA GLU A 80 10.95 -4.62 -4.36
C GLU A 80 11.31 -5.03 -2.93
N ALA A 81 10.35 -5.63 -2.23
CA ALA A 81 10.55 -6.24 -0.91
C ALA A 81 10.49 -7.78 -1.02
N LEU A 82 11.40 -8.37 -1.79
CA LEU A 82 11.47 -9.81 -2.00
C LEU A 82 12.57 -10.46 -1.16
N PHE A 83 12.32 -11.68 -0.69
CA PHE A 83 13.32 -12.49 -0.02
C PHE A 83 14.19 -13.18 -1.07
N LEU A 84 15.41 -12.68 -1.27
CA LEU A 84 16.34 -13.17 -2.30
C LEU A 84 16.71 -14.66 -2.18
N LEU A 85 16.49 -15.27 -1.02
CA LEU A 85 16.83 -16.67 -0.74
C LEU A 85 15.60 -17.60 -0.78
N LEU A 86 14.42 -17.09 -1.13
CA LEU A 86 13.21 -17.88 -1.24
C LEU A 86 12.79 -18.00 -2.70
N THR A 87 12.32 -19.18 -3.06
CA THR A 87 11.62 -19.40 -4.34
C THR A 87 10.31 -18.60 -4.38
N VAL A 88 9.71 -18.46 -5.57
CA VAL A 88 8.40 -17.81 -5.72
C VAL A 88 7.35 -18.50 -4.87
N LYS A 89 7.33 -19.84 -4.88
CA LYS A 89 6.38 -20.64 -4.09
C LYS A 89 6.58 -20.43 -2.59
N GLU A 90 7.82 -20.43 -2.11
CA GLU A 90 8.13 -20.19 -0.69
C GLU A 90 7.75 -18.79 -0.24
N THR A 91 8.01 -17.77 -1.06
CA THR A 91 7.64 -16.38 -0.78
C THR A 91 6.12 -16.24 -0.64
N LEU A 92 5.36 -16.82 -1.56
CA LEU A 92 3.89 -16.83 -1.50
C LEU A 92 3.38 -17.61 -0.30
N MET A 93 3.96 -18.78 -0.01
CA MET A 93 3.60 -19.59 1.17
C MET A 93 3.87 -18.83 2.48
N TYR A 94 5.01 -18.15 2.58
CA TYR A 94 5.39 -17.35 3.75
C TYR A 94 4.37 -16.23 4.00
N SER A 95 4.06 -15.43 2.99
CA SER A 95 3.07 -14.34 3.08
C SER A 95 1.66 -14.88 3.41
N THR A 96 1.27 -16.00 2.78
CA THR A 96 -0.04 -16.63 2.98
C THR A 96 -0.21 -17.11 4.42
N ARG A 97 0.79 -17.78 5.01
CA ARG A 97 0.73 -18.28 6.39
C ARG A 97 0.67 -17.16 7.45
N LEU A 98 1.23 -15.98 7.16
CA LEU A 98 1.18 -14.84 8.06
C LEU A 98 -0.15 -14.07 7.97
N ARG A 99 -0.75 -14.01 6.78
CA ARG A 99 -1.96 -13.20 6.53
C ARG A 99 -3.25 -13.99 6.67
N LEU A 100 -3.27 -15.26 6.25
CA LEU A 100 -4.44 -16.11 6.35
C LEU A 100 -4.42 -16.89 7.67
N ARG A 101 -5.46 -16.70 8.49
CA ARG A 101 -5.75 -17.55 9.64
C ARG A 101 -6.37 -18.86 9.18
N SER A 102 -5.60 -19.68 8.45
CA SER A 102 -6.06 -20.96 7.90
C SER A 102 -5.05 -22.07 8.15
N GLY A 103 -5.53 -23.32 8.12
CA GLY A 103 -4.65 -24.49 8.17
C GLY A 103 -3.73 -24.60 6.95
N LEU A 104 -2.69 -25.43 7.07
CA LEU A 104 -1.66 -25.60 6.05
C LEU A 104 -2.23 -25.99 4.69
N GLU A 105 -3.19 -26.92 4.65
CA GLU A 105 -3.83 -27.36 3.40
C GLU A 105 -4.49 -26.20 2.63
N LYS A 106 -5.22 -25.33 3.33
CA LYS A 106 -5.86 -24.16 2.73
C LYS A 106 -4.84 -23.15 2.24
N ALA A 107 -3.72 -22.98 2.95
CA ALA A 107 -2.64 -22.10 2.51
C ALA A 107 -1.97 -22.65 1.24
N THR A 108 -1.68 -23.95 1.19
CA THR A 108 -1.12 -24.62 0.01
C THR A 108 -2.03 -24.49 -1.21
N SER A 109 -3.32 -24.84 -1.06
CA SER A 109 -4.29 -24.72 -2.15
C SER A 109 -4.43 -23.27 -2.64
N ARG A 110 -4.36 -22.29 -1.73
CA ARG A 110 -4.38 -20.87 -2.13
C ARG A 110 -3.13 -20.50 -2.92
N VAL A 111 -1.94 -20.93 -2.52
CA VAL A 111 -0.69 -20.63 -3.22
C VAL A 111 -0.67 -21.27 -4.60
N GLU A 112 -1.08 -22.53 -4.73
CA GLU A 112 -1.17 -23.22 -6.03
C GLU A 112 -2.11 -22.47 -6.99
N LYS A 113 -3.28 -22.08 -6.49
CA LYS A 113 -4.23 -21.27 -7.26
C LYS A 113 -3.65 -19.92 -7.68
N LEU A 114 -2.87 -19.26 -6.82
CA LEU A 114 -2.22 -17.99 -7.16
C LEU A 114 -1.12 -18.18 -8.22
N LEU A 115 -0.34 -19.26 -8.14
CA LEU A 115 0.68 -19.57 -9.15
C LEU A 115 0.07 -19.77 -10.54
N ASP A 116 -1.06 -20.48 -10.61
CA ASP A 116 -1.84 -20.66 -11.84
C ASP A 116 -2.46 -19.34 -12.32
N GLU A 117 -3.21 -18.63 -11.46
CA GLU A 117 -3.87 -17.35 -11.79
C GLU A 117 -2.90 -16.27 -12.31
N PHE A 118 -1.65 -16.27 -11.85
CA PHE A 118 -0.61 -15.35 -12.29
C PHE A 118 0.35 -15.93 -13.34
N GLY A 119 0.20 -17.19 -13.75
CA GLY A 119 1.06 -17.84 -14.75
C GLY A 119 2.51 -18.06 -14.29
N LEU A 120 2.75 -18.21 -12.99
CA LEU A 120 4.08 -18.29 -12.37
C LEU A 120 4.58 -19.72 -12.15
N GLU A 121 3.83 -20.74 -12.57
CA GLU A 121 4.16 -22.15 -12.32
C GLU A 121 5.56 -22.56 -12.81
N HIS A 122 5.96 -22.02 -13.96
CA HIS A 122 7.24 -22.32 -14.61
C HIS A 122 8.48 -21.75 -13.88
N ILE A 123 8.29 -20.83 -12.93
CA ILE A 123 9.34 -20.25 -12.08
C ILE A 123 9.05 -20.45 -10.59
N ALA A 124 8.19 -21.41 -10.25
CA ALA A 124 7.75 -21.63 -8.88
C ALA A 124 8.90 -22.06 -7.94
N ASN A 125 9.89 -22.79 -8.47
CA ASN A 125 11.04 -23.37 -7.75
C ASN A 125 12.37 -22.80 -8.25
#